data_AF-A0A2S6XD17-F1
#
_entry.id   AF-A0A2S6XD17-F1
#
_cell.length_a   1.000
_cell.length_b   1.000
_cell.length_c   1.000
_cell.angle_alpha   90.00
_cell.angle_beta   90.00
_cell.angle_gamma   90.00
#
_symmetry.space_group_name_H-M   'P 1'
#
loop_
_entity.id
_entity.type
_entity.pdbx_description
1 polymer ?
#
loop_
_entity_poly.entity_id
_entity_poly.type
_entity_poly.pdbx_seq_one_letter_code
_entity_poly.pdbx_strand_id
1 'polypeptide(L)'
;MTVTQPEAEPKSSALDLLTPDEANSVASLVIRDNPEITDLALALSIVDEALKFVAAAAKHPADPAVRPSRRVDMGWHALILHTTIYVKLCQGLGRFVHHVPEGPETRRPVAVTQDDSIRVIREMGYEPNLDLWGGVGDAPLGGDCHTECNVECNSCTNPGFTPSPPLPATA
;
A
#
# COMPACT_ATOMS: atom_id res chain seq x y z
N MET A 1 -32.46 -22.60 22.63
CA MET A 1 -32.50 -21.15 22.45
C MET A 1 -31.12 -20.74 21.95
N THR A 2 -30.99 -20.54 20.64
CA THR A 2 -29.77 -20.04 20.02
C THR A 2 -30.03 -18.58 19.71
N VAL A 3 -29.38 -17.68 20.43
CA VAL A 3 -29.44 -16.24 20.15
C VAL A 3 -28.47 -15.99 19.01
N THR A 4 -28.99 -15.81 17.81
CA THR A 4 -28.22 -15.29 16.67
C THR A 4 -27.97 -13.81 16.95
N GLN A 5 -26.73 -13.43 17.18
CA GLN A 5 -26.34 -12.02 17.20
C GLN A 5 -26.52 -11.44 15.79
N PRO A 6 -26.98 -10.20 15.64
CA PRO A 6 -27.05 -9.57 14.33
C PRO A 6 -25.63 -9.40 13.78
N GLU A 7 -25.37 -9.96 12.59
CA GLU A 7 -24.19 -9.59 11.80
C GLU A 7 -24.23 -8.08 11.59
N ALA A 8 -23.17 -7.38 12.01
CA ALA A 8 -23.04 -5.95 11.78
C ALA A 8 -23.06 -5.69 10.27
N GLU A 9 -23.81 -4.68 9.82
CA GLU A 9 -23.79 -4.28 8.41
C GLU A 9 -22.35 -3.98 7.97
N PRO A 10 -21.97 -4.37 6.74
CA PRO A 10 -20.61 -4.18 6.26
C PRO A 10 -20.25 -2.68 6.25
N LYS A 11 -19.10 -2.35 6.83
CA LYS A 11 -18.48 -1.02 6.70
C LYS A 11 -18.08 -0.84 5.24
N SER A 12 -18.72 0.09 4.55
CA SER A 12 -18.42 0.33 3.13
C SER A 12 -17.07 1.04 2.91
N SER A 13 -16.64 1.84 3.88
CA SER A 13 -15.46 2.71 3.76
C SER A 13 -14.54 2.58 4.98
N ALA A 14 -13.24 2.56 4.72
CA ALA A 14 -12.16 2.70 5.70
C ALA A 14 -11.60 4.13 5.76
N LEU A 15 -12.07 5.08 4.93
CA LEU A 15 -11.65 6.49 4.98
C LEU A 15 -11.86 7.14 6.35
N ASP A 16 -12.81 6.65 7.15
CA ASP A 16 -13.06 7.12 8.53
C ASP A 16 -11.87 6.88 9.48
N LEU A 17 -10.86 6.11 9.06
CA LEU A 17 -9.59 5.97 9.78
C LEU A 17 -8.71 7.23 9.69
N LEU A 18 -9.04 8.15 8.78
CA LEU A 18 -8.37 9.43 8.56
C LEU A 18 -9.35 10.59 8.77
N THR A 19 -8.84 11.80 9.03
CA THR A 19 -9.66 13.01 8.85
C THR A 19 -9.89 13.29 7.35
N PRO A 20 -10.92 14.06 6.98
CA PRO A 20 -11.14 14.44 5.58
C PRO A 20 -9.94 15.14 4.93
N ASP A 21 -9.24 16.00 5.69
CA ASP A 21 -8.04 16.70 5.21
C ASP A 21 -6.86 15.74 5.02
N GLU A 22 -6.68 14.79 5.94
CA GLU A 22 -5.67 13.73 5.82
C GLU A 22 -5.95 12.88 4.56
N ALA A 23 -7.20 12.45 4.35
CA ALA A 23 -7.60 11.67 3.18
C ALA A 23 -7.36 12.43 1.85
N ASN A 24 -7.73 13.72 1.79
CA ASN A 24 -7.50 14.55 0.61
C ASN A 24 -6.02 14.77 0.32
N SER A 25 -5.20 14.96 1.36
CA SER A 25 -3.74 15.11 1.22
C SER A 25 -3.11 13.84 0.66
N VAL A 26 -3.49 12.67 1.19
CA VAL A 26 -2.99 11.37 0.69
C VAL A 26 -3.47 11.12 -0.74
N ALA A 27 -4.74 11.38 -1.07
CA ALA A 27 -5.26 11.20 -2.43
C ALA A 27 -4.60 12.15 -3.44
N SER A 28 -4.30 13.39 -3.05
CA SER A 28 -3.55 14.33 -3.90
C SER A 28 -2.15 13.82 -4.21
N LEU A 29 -1.50 13.16 -3.24
CA LEU A 29 -0.20 12.51 -3.45
C LEU A 29 -0.30 11.31 -4.40
N VAL A 30 -1.36 10.51 -4.31
CA VAL A 30 -1.62 9.42 -5.27
C VAL A 30 -1.68 9.97 -6.70
N ILE A 31 -2.43 11.04 -6.94
CA ILE A 31 -2.51 11.68 -8.27
C ILE A 31 -1.14 12.20 -8.72
N ARG A 32 -0.41 12.86 -7.82
CA ARG A 32 0.89 13.47 -8.14
C ARG A 32 1.91 12.44 -8.62
N ASP A 33 1.96 11.28 -7.96
CA ASP A 33 3.02 10.29 -8.18
C ASP A 33 2.60 9.18 -9.15
N ASN A 34 1.34 9.15 -9.60
CA ASN A 34 0.80 8.14 -10.53
C ASN A 34 0.04 8.84 -11.67
N PRO A 35 0.70 9.21 -12.77
CA PRO A 35 0.11 10.00 -13.86
C PRO A 35 -1.14 9.39 -14.52
N GLU A 36 -1.35 8.07 -14.40
CA GLU A 36 -2.56 7.40 -14.87
C GLU A 36 -3.79 7.68 -14.01
N ILE A 37 -3.62 8.20 -12.80
CA ILE A 37 -4.69 8.55 -11.87
C ILE A 37 -4.93 10.05 -11.94
N THR A 38 -5.93 10.47 -12.70
CA THR A 38 -6.23 11.90 -12.92
C THR A 38 -7.43 12.40 -12.14
N ASP A 39 -8.19 11.51 -11.52
CA ASP A 39 -9.47 11.82 -10.85
C ASP A 39 -9.37 11.67 -9.33
N LEU A 40 -9.88 12.65 -8.59
CA LEU A 40 -9.84 12.67 -7.12
C LEU A 40 -10.73 11.58 -6.52
N ALA A 41 -11.89 11.27 -7.12
CA ALA A 41 -12.76 10.22 -6.60
C ALA A 41 -12.12 8.84 -6.74
N LEU A 42 -11.45 8.57 -7.86
CA LEU A 42 -10.63 7.37 -8.04
C LEU A 42 -9.47 7.32 -7.04
N ALA A 43 -8.76 8.43 -6.85
CA ALA A 43 -7.65 8.49 -5.89
C ALA A 43 -8.13 8.24 -4.45
N LEU A 44 -9.27 8.81 -4.04
CA LEU A 44 -9.89 8.53 -2.74
C LEU A 44 -10.31 7.06 -2.61
N SER A 45 -10.80 6.44 -3.68
CA SER A 45 -11.12 5.01 -3.69
C SER A 45 -9.85 4.14 -3.54
N ILE A 46 -8.74 4.54 -4.16
CA ILE A 46 -7.43 3.88 -3.97
C ILE A 46 -6.95 4.01 -2.52
N VAL A 47 -7.08 5.21 -1.92
CA VAL A 47 -6.74 5.42 -0.51
C VAL A 47 -7.63 4.58 0.41
N ASP A 48 -8.92 4.49 0.12
CA ASP A 48 -9.86 3.66 0.89
C ASP A 48 -9.44 2.18 0.90
N GLU A 49 -9.13 1.61 -0.28
CA GLU A 49 -8.67 0.23 -0.37
C GLU A 49 -7.29 0.01 0.25
N ALA A 50 -6.39 1.00 0.20
CA ALA A 50 -5.12 0.96 0.90
C ALA A 50 -5.30 0.93 2.42
N LEU A 51 -6.25 1.70 2.97
CA LEU A 51 -6.59 1.67 4.39
C LEU A 51 -7.16 0.31 4.82
N LYS A 52 -8.04 -0.29 4.00
CA LYS A 52 -8.54 -1.67 4.21
C LYS A 52 -7.38 -2.67 4.23
N PHE A 53 -6.44 -2.54 3.30
CA PHE A 53 -5.25 -3.38 3.26
C PHE A 53 -4.37 -3.23 4.52
N VAL A 54 -4.05 -2.01 4.95
CA VAL A 54 -3.21 -1.78 6.14
C VAL A 54 -3.89 -2.33 7.40
N ALA A 55 -5.21 -2.16 7.53
CA ALA A 55 -5.97 -2.77 8.62
C ALA A 55 -5.89 -4.31 8.60
N ALA A 56 -6.01 -4.92 7.42
CA ALA A 56 -5.90 -6.37 7.25
C ALA A 56 -4.50 -6.88 7.63
N ALA A 57 -3.45 -6.19 7.16
CA ALA A 57 -2.05 -6.52 7.43
C ALA A 57 -1.68 -6.34 8.91
N ALA A 58 -2.29 -5.36 9.60
CA ALA A 58 -2.12 -5.17 11.03
C ALA A 58 -2.71 -6.34 11.85
N LYS A 59 -3.86 -6.88 11.42
CA LYS A 59 -4.59 -7.96 12.10
C LYS A 59 -4.00 -9.35 11.83
N HIS A 60 -3.45 -9.60 10.65
CA HIS A 60 -2.93 -10.91 10.22
C HIS A 60 -1.44 -10.85 9.87
N PRO A 61 -0.54 -10.82 10.88
CA PRO A 61 0.90 -10.67 10.64
C PRO A 61 1.62 -11.96 10.18
N ALA A 62 0.91 -13.07 9.96
CA ALA A 62 1.48 -14.38 9.62
C ALA A 62 0.83 -14.97 8.35
N ASP A 63 1.55 -15.92 7.73
CA ASP A 63 1.29 -16.55 6.43
C ASP A 63 -0.13 -17.19 6.29
N PRO A 64 -0.86 -16.93 5.18
CA PRO A 64 -0.46 -16.10 4.05
C PRO A 64 -0.48 -14.62 4.38
N ALA A 65 0.65 -13.97 4.09
CA ALA A 65 0.75 -12.52 4.18
C ALA A 65 -0.22 -11.93 3.15
N VAL A 66 -1.16 -11.12 3.61
CA VAL A 66 -1.98 -10.29 2.73
C VAL A 66 -1.05 -9.45 1.83
N ARG A 67 -1.42 -9.30 0.56
CA ARG A 67 -0.68 -8.50 -0.43
C ARG A 67 -1.62 -7.52 -1.13
N PRO A 68 -1.18 -6.28 -1.38
CA PRO A 68 -1.99 -5.33 -2.15
C PRO A 68 -2.00 -5.69 -3.64
N SER A 69 -3.00 -5.21 -4.39
CA SER A 69 -2.89 -5.08 -5.85
C SER A 69 -1.99 -3.90 -6.22
N ARG A 70 -1.66 -3.74 -7.51
CA ARG A 70 -0.89 -2.58 -8.00
C ARG A 70 -1.54 -1.25 -7.61
N ARG A 71 -2.85 -1.11 -7.83
CA ARG A 71 -3.57 0.13 -7.51
C ARG A 71 -3.61 0.39 -6.01
N VAL A 72 -3.82 -0.65 -5.20
CA VAL A 72 -3.85 -0.53 -3.74
C VAL A 72 -2.48 -0.14 -3.19
N ASP A 73 -1.40 -0.67 -3.76
CA ASP A 73 -0.02 -0.36 -3.34
C ASP A 73 0.33 1.12 -3.54
N MET A 74 -0.17 1.78 -4.60
CA MET A 74 -0.01 3.22 -4.82
C MET A 74 -0.56 4.04 -3.65
N GLY A 75 -1.76 3.68 -3.16
CA GLY A 75 -2.36 4.32 -1.98
C GLY A 75 -1.55 4.04 -0.71
N TRP A 76 -1.01 2.83 -0.57
CA TRP A 76 -0.17 2.48 0.58
C TRP A 76 1.16 3.24 0.59
N HIS A 77 1.81 3.41 -0.57
CA HIS A 77 2.99 4.27 -0.69
C HIS A 77 2.69 5.72 -0.31
N ALA A 78 1.56 6.26 -0.79
CA ALA A 78 1.15 7.61 -0.44
C ALA A 78 0.93 7.76 1.09
N LEU A 79 0.37 6.75 1.75
CA LEU A 79 0.26 6.70 3.21
C LEU A 79 1.64 6.70 3.87
N ILE A 80 2.54 5.79 3.48
CA ILE A 80 3.90 5.67 4.06
C ILE A 80 4.68 6.99 3.95
N LEU A 81 4.58 7.68 2.81
CA LEU A 81 5.23 8.97 2.59
C LEU A 81 4.66 10.08 3.49
N HIS A 82 3.39 9.99 3.88
CA HIS A 82 2.81 10.80 4.96
C HIS A 82 3.13 10.18 6.34
N THR A 83 4.42 10.13 6.68
CA THR A 83 4.91 9.42 7.87
C THR A 83 4.16 9.70 9.17
N THR A 84 3.78 10.96 9.44
CA THR A 84 2.98 11.34 10.62
C THR A 84 1.58 10.70 10.60
N ILE A 85 0.89 10.73 9.45
CA ILE A 85 -0.42 10.09 9.26
C ILE A 85 -0.28 8.58 9.39
N TYR A 86 0.75 7.99 8.77
CA TYR A 86 0.94 6.56 8.75
C TYR A 86 1.24 5.97 10.13
N VAL A 87 2.09 6.63 10.92
CA VAL A 87 2.38 6.23 12.29
C VAL A 87 1.12 6.28 13.15
N LYS A 88 0.34 7.37 13.06
CA LYS A 88 -0.94 7.52 13.77
C LYS A 88 -1.94 6.43 13.39
N LEU A 89 -2.10 6.16 12.09
CA LEU A 89 -2.93 5.08 11.56
C LEU A 89 -2.52 3.72 12.15
N CYS A 90 -1.24 3.37 12.04
CA CYS A 90 -0.71 2.10 12.55
C CYS A 90 -0.86 1.95 14.07
N GLN A 91 -0.68 3.04 14.82
CA GLN A 91 -0.93 3.05 16.27
C GLN A 91 -2.40 2.78 16.58
N GLY A 92 -3.33 3.42 15.86
CA GLY A 92 -4.77 3.17 15.98
C GLY A 92 -5.16 1.73 15.66
N LEU A 93 -4.43 1.09 14.73
CA LEU A 93 -4.61 -0.32 14.36
C LEU A 93 -3.86 -1.29 15.29
N GLY A 94 -3.07 -0.79 16.25
CA GLY A 94 -2.35 -1.59 17.23
C GLY A 94 -1.07 -2.27 16.72
N ARG A 95 -0.66 -2.04 15.46
CA ARG A 95 0.56 -2.62 14.88
C ARG A 95 1.10 -1.76 13.74
N PHE A 96 2.42 -1.58 13.69
CA PHE A 96 3.09 -0.99 12.55
C PHE A 96 3.21 -2.03 11.41
N VAL A 97 2.68 -1.68 10.24
CA VAL A 97 2.79 -2.52 9.04
C VAL A 97 4.04 -2.08 8.29
N HIS A 98 5.06 -2.95 8.24
CA HIS A 98 6.30 -2.63 7.54
C HIS A 98 6.16 -2.93 6.05
N HIS A 99 6.54 -1.96 5.22
CA HIS A 99 6.69 -2.17 3.78
C HIS A 99 8.14 -2.56 3.47
N VAL A 100 8.31 -3.66 2.74
CA VAL A 100 9.60 -4.09 2.18
C VAL A 100 9.42 -4.11 0.66
N PRO A 101 10.09 -3.22 -0.09
CA PRO A 101 9.96 -3.18 -1.54
C PRO A 101 10.33 -4.52 -2.16
N GLU A 102 9.55 -4.95 -3.17
CA GLU A 102 9.87 -6.15 -3.93
C GLU A 102 10.95 -5.85 -4.97
N GLY A 103 12.16 -6.39 -4.78
CA GLY A 103 13.20 -6.45 -5.80
C GLY A 103 13.17 -7.74 -6.64
N PRO A 104 14.03 -7.85 -7.67
CA PRO A 104 14.11 -9.03 -8.54
C PRO A 104 14.25 -10.37 -7.77
N GLU A 105 15.01 -10.36 -6.68
CA GLU A 105 15.30 -11.52 -5.82
C GLU A 105 14.20 -11.82 -4.79
N THR A 106 13.34 -10.84 -4.48
CA THR A 106 12.25 -10.99 -3.50
C THR A 106 10.88 -11.06 -4.15
N ARG A 107 10.85 -11.08 -5.49
CA ARG A 107 9.62 -11.21 -6.28
C ARG A 107 9.00 -12.57 -5.97
N ARG A 108 7.94 -12.54 -5.17
CA ARG A 108 7.22 -13.77 -4.82
C ARG A 108 6.54 -14.35 -6.07
N PRO A 109 6.34 -15.68 -6.15
CA PRO A 109 5.71 -16.32 -7.29
C PRO A 109 4.38 -15.66 -7.64
N VAL A 110 4.09 -15.56 -8.93
CA VAL A 110 2.83 -15.01 -9.51
C VAL A 110 1.58 -15.72 -8.96
N ALA A 111 1.73 -16.91 -8.38
CA ALA A 111 0.65 -17.73 -7.83
C ALA A 111 0.05 -17.24 -6.49
N VAL A 112 0.63 -16.23 -5.83
CA VAL A 112 -0.01 -15.63 -4.65
C VAL A 112 -1.03 -14.61 -5.12
N THR A 113 -2.30 -14.99 -5.06
CA THR A 113 -3.43 -14.15 -5.49
C THR A 113 -3.80 -13.14 -4.42
N GLN A 114 -4.47 -12.05 -4.81
CA GLN A 114 -5.06 -11.07 -3.89
C GLN A 114 -6.26 -11.64 -3.10
N ASP A 115 -6.65 -12.90 -3.33
CA ASP A 115 -7.82 -13.54 -2.72
C ASP A 115 -7.72 -13.60 -1.20
N ASP A 116 -6.52 -13.80 -0.66
CA ASP A 116 -6.29 -13.81 0.78
C ASP A 116 -6.53 -12.42 1.39
N SER A 117 -6.06 -11.36 0.72
CA SER A 117 -6.31 -9.98 1.13
C SER A 117 -7.80 -9.65 1.09
N ILE A 118 -8.47 -9.99 -0.02
CA ILE A 118 -9.91 -9.78 -0.20
C ILE A 118 -10.70 -10.51 0.89
N ARG A 119 -10.35 -11.77 1.19
CA ARG A 119 -10.99 -12.55 2.25
C ARG A 119 -10.82 -11.89 3.62
N VAL A 120 -9.59 -11.52 4.00
CA VAL A 120 -9.33 -10.89 5.29
C VAL A 120 -10.03 -9.53 5.40
N ILE A 121 -10.07 -8.74 4.33
CA ILE A 121 -10.80 -7.47 4.30
C ILE A 121 -12.29 -7.68 4.58
N ARG A 122 -12.90 -8.71 3.97
CA ARG A 122 -14.29 -9.11 4.26
C ARG A 122 -14.49 -9.59 5.69
N GLU A 123 -13.56 -10.36 6.26
CA GLU A 123 -13.60 -10.80 7.66
C GLU A 123 -13.50 -9.64 8.67
N MET A 124 -12.98 -8.48 8.25
CA MET A 124 -13.01 -7.25 9.04
C MET A 124 -14.33 -6.47 8.89
N GLY A 125 -15.25 -6.95 8.06
CA GLY A 125 -16.53 -6.34 7.77
C GLY A 125 -16.46 -5.24 6.71
N TYR A 126 -15.38 -5.15 5.92
CA TYR A 126 -15.32 -4.22 4.79
C TYR A 126 -15.74 -4.89 3.48
N GLU A 127 -16.37 -4.15 2.58
CA GLU A 127 -16.53 -4.60 1.19
C GLU A 127 -15.38 -4.06 0.31
N PRO A 128 -14.54 -4.93 -0.29
CA PRO A 128 -13.47 -4.51 -1.18
C PRO A 128 -14.01 -4.06 -2.55
N ASN A 129 -13.48 -2.97 -3.09
CA ASN A 129 -13.71 -2.59 -4.49
C ASN A 129 -12.92 -3.49 -5.44
N LEU A 130 -13.59 -4.51 -6.00
CA LEU A 130 -12.93 -5.53 -6.83
C LEU A 130 -12.27 -4.98 -8.10
N ASP A 131 -12.69 -3.83 -8.63
CA ASP A 131 -12.04 -3.20 -9.79
C ASP A 131 -10.63 -2.68 -9.47
N LEU A 132 -10.38 -2.38 -8.19
CA LEU A 132 -9.08 -1.98 -7.68
C LEU A 132 -8.24 -3.18 -7.23
N TRP A 133 -8.87 -4.33 -6.95
CA TRP A 133 -8.20 -5.55 -6.51
C TRP A 133 -7.95 -6.58 -7.64
N GLY A 134 -8.66 -6.49 -8.76
CA GLY A 134 -8.48 -7.37 -9.92
C GLY A 134 -8.78 -6.65 -11.24
N GLY A 135 -7.73 -6.28 -11.99
CA GLY A 135 -7.87 -5.69 -13.31
C GLY A 135 -6.72 -6.03 -14.25
N VAL A 136 -7.06 -6.41 -15.49
CA VAL A 136 -6.15 -6.65 -16.61
C VAL A 136 -5.09 -5.54 -16.75
N GLY A 137 -3.82 -5.91 -16.60
CA GLY A 137 -2.67 -4.99 -16.63
C GLY A 137 -1.74 -5.13 -15.42
N ASP A 138 -2.19 -5.81 -14.35
CA ASP A 138 -1.46 -6.05 -13.11
C ASP A 138 -0.36 -7.12 -13.25
N ALA A 139 0.52 -6.96 -14.23
CA ALA A 139 1.85 -7.56 -14.12
C ALA A 139 2.50 -7.02 -12.83
N PRO A 140 3.15 -7.86 -12.01
CA PRO A 140 3.78 -7.37 -10.80
C PRO A 140 4.87 -6.36 -11.18
N LEU A 141 4.65 -5.09 -10.84
CA LEU A 141 5.73 -4.16 -10.62
C LEU A 141 6.12 -4.38 -9.15
N GLY A 142 7.29 -4.90 -8.77
CA GLY A 142 8.51 -5.05 -9.55
C GLY A 142 9.00 -3.74 -10.16
N GLY A 143 8.37 -2.61 -9.79
CA GLY A 143 8.80 -1.30 -10.23
C GLY A 143 10.09 -1.05 -9.48
N ASP A 144 11.20 -1.09 -10.20
CA ASP A 144 12.44 -0.53 -9.69
C ASP A 144 12.13 0.88 -9.18
N CYS A 145 12.04 1.03 -7.86
CA CYS A 145 11.92 2.32 -7.18
C CYS A 145 13.18 3.19 -7.37
N HIS A 146 14.08 2.77 -8.26
CA HIS A 146 15.30 3.45 -8.66
C HIS A 146 15.25 4.05 -10.06
N THR A 147 14.33 3.63 -10.94
CA THR A 147 14.48 4.01 -12.36
C THR A 147 13.89 5.38 -12.67
N GLU A 148 12.85 5.84 -11.95
CA GLU A 148 12.21 7.12 -12.24
C GLU A 148 11.77 7.85 -10.97
N CYS A 149 12.73 8.15 -10.09
CA CYS A 149 12.64 9.40 -9.34
C CYS A 149 12.55 10.53 -10.38
N ASN A 150 11.32 10.99 -10.61
CA ASN A 150 10.97 12.01 -11.58
C ASN A 150 11.94 13.21 -11.47
N VAL A 151 12.50 13.56 -12.62
CA VAL A 151 13.61 14.49 -12.89
C VAL A 151 13.36 15.96 -12.50
N GLU A 152 12.39 16.23 -11.63
CA GLU A 152 12.10 17.57 -11.09
C GLU A 152 11.97 17.60 -9.54
N CYS A 153 12.53 16.62 -8.82
CA CYS A 153 13.09 16.91 -7.50
C CYS A 153 14.47 17.54 -7.70
N ASN A 154 14.48 18.86 -7.88
CA ASN A 154 15.63 19.66 -8.29
C ASN A 154 16.95 19.28 -7.55
N SER A 155 17.91 18.77 -8.34
CA SER A 155 19.34 18.50 -8.07
C SER A 155 19.73 17.27 -7.22
N CYS A 156 19.97 16.16 -7.90
CA CYS A 156 20.95 15.13 -7.48
C CYS A 156 21.93 14.83 -8.63
N THR A 157 22.49 15.87 -9.24
CA THR A 157 23.78 15.73 -9.92
C THR A 157 24.86 15.71 -8.85
N ASN A 158 25.45 14.55 -8.60
CA ASN A 158 26.75 14.47 -7.93
C ASN A 158 27.78 14.01 -8.97
N PRO A 159 28.37 14.94 -9.75
CA PRO A 159 29.46 14.60 -10.67
C PRO A 159 30.71 14.35 -9.83
N GLY A 160 30.82 13.15 -9.25
CA GLY A 160 31.96 12.84 -8.39
C GLY A 160 31.95 11.53 -7.64
N PHE A 161 30.86 10.74 -7.67
CA PHE A 161 30.90 9.44 -7.00
C PHE A 161 31.58 8.38 -7.89
N THR A 162 32.88 8.20 -7.68
CA THR A 162 33.55 6.94 -8.02
C THR A 162 33.45 6.04 -6.79
N PRO A 163 32.79 4.87 -6.87
CA PRO A 163 32.78 3.95 -5.74
C PRO A 163 34.21 3.54 -5.40
N SER A 164 34.58 3.62 -4.12
CA SER A 164 35.88 3.14 -3.65
C SER A 164 35.97 1.61 -3.82
N PRO A 165 37.15 1.07 -4.18
CA PRO A 165 37.32 -0.37 -4.27
C PRO A 165 37.15 -1.04 -2.89
N PRO A 166 36.67 -2.29 -2.85
CA PRO A 166 36.44 -3.01 -1.60
C PRO A 166 37.76 -3.20 -0.82
N LEU A 167 37.68 -3.06 0.51
CA LEU A 167 38.81 -3.33 1.40
C LEU A 167 39.21 -4.82 1.31
N PRO A 168 40.51 -5.14 1.38
CA PRO A 168 40.96 -6.52 1.33
C PRO A 168 40.50 -7.29 2.57
N ALA A 169 40.02 -8.51 2.35
CA ALA A 169 39.70 -9.44 3.43
C ALA A 169 40.97 -9.79 4.21
N THR A 170 40.98 -9.47 5.50
CA THR A 170 41.99 -9.96 6.44
C THR A 170 41.84 -11.46 6.63
N ALA A 171 42.92 -12.21 6.40
CA ALA A 171 43.06 -13.63 6.73
C ALA A 171 43.29 -13.84 8.24
#